data_AF-A0A061HTQ3-F1
#
_entry.id   AF-A0A061HTQ3-F1
#
_cell.length_a   1.000
_cell.length_b   1.000
_cell.length_c   1.000
_cell.angle_alpha   90.00
_cell.angle_beta   90.00
_cell.angle_gamma   90.00
#
_symmetry.space_group_name_H-M   'P 1'
#
loop_
_entity.id
_entity.type
_entity.pdbx_description
1 polymer ?
#
loop_
_entity_poly.entity_id
_entity_poly.type
_entity_poly.pdbx_seq_one_letter_code
_entity_poly.pdbx_strand_id
1 'polypeptide(L)'
;MSRFITSVWMDIDLGSYLVNNPEENLYMDERGQLRAAPLADCVMDGQQRLHALQCWFTDGLAVSCSQGQPRYWSQIPIKERRRFLSTVFTRAEVCSNDERQLREIYDLRAFGGVPHREHERAQSHFLPKPRSGP
;
A
#
# COMPACT_ATOMS: atom_id res chain seq x y z
N MET A 1 -3.34 -10.74 -9.21
CA MET A 1 -2.43 -10.99 -8.07
C MET A 1 -1.22 -11.84 -8.48
N SER A 2 -1.39 -13.05 -9.04
CA SER A 2 -0.26 -13.89 -9.50
C SER A 2 0.71 -13.18 -10.44
N ARG A 3 0.20 -12.39 -11.40
CA ARG A 3 1.03 -11.63 -12.35
C ARG A 3 2.05 -10.70 -11.70
N PHE A 4 1.70 -10.06 -10.57
CA PHE A 4 2.65 -9.18 -9.87
C PHE A 4 3.81 -9.97 -9.29
N ILE A 5 3.55 -11.11 -8.63
CA ILE A 5 4.60 -11.98 -8.10
C ILE A 5 5.44 -12.57 -9.25
N THR A 6 4.82 -12.91 -10.38
CA THR A 6 5.54 -13.31 -11.59
C THR A 6 6.47 -12.20 -12.08
N SER A 7 6.07 -10.93 -12.05
CA SER A 7 6.94 -9.80 -12.40
C SER A 7 8.19 -9.72 -11.51
N VAL A 8 8.07 -10.02 -10.21
CA VAL A 8 9.23 -10.09 -9.29
C VAL A 8 10.21 -11.18 -9.75
N TRP A 9 9.70 -12.37 -10.10
CA TRP A 9 10.56 -13.47 -10.59
C TRP A 9 11.23 -13.20 -11.94
N MET A 10 10.61 -12.34 -12.75
CA MET A 10 11.11 -11.92 -14.06
C MET A 10 12.03 -10.70 -13.99
N ASP A 11 12.28 -10.14 -12.80
CA ASP A 11 13.07 -8.91 -12.60
C ASP A 11 12.54 -7.74 -13.48
N ILE A 12 11.22 -7.66 -13.65
CA ILE A 12 10.54 -6.57 -14.35
C ILE A 12 10.27 -5.43 -13.36
N ASP A 13 10.18 -4.18 -13.87
CA ASP A 13 9.75 -3.04 -13.08
C ASP A 13 8.44 -3.33 -12.30
N LEU A 14 8.49 -3.08 -10.99
CA LEU A 14 7.40 -3.33 -10.04
C LEU A 14 6.62 -2.03 -9.71
N GLY A 15 7.15 -0.89 -10.15
CA GLY A 15 6.72 0.43 -9.72
C GLY A 15 6.98 0.66 -8.23
N SER A 16 6.20 1.56 -7.63
CA SER A 16 6.29 1.91 -6.20
C SER A 16 4.95 1.76 -5.49
N TYR A 17 4.96 1.67 -4.16
CA TYR A 17 3.79 1.90 -3.32
C TYR A 17 3.94 3.23 -2.58
N LEU A 18 2.82 3.85 -2.21
CA LEU A 18 2.82 5.17 -1.55
C LEU A 18 2.21 5.08 -0.16
N VAL A 19 2.86 5.68 0.83
CA VAL A 19 2.37 5.76 2.21
C VAL A 19 2.41 7.19 2.75
N ASN A 20 1.57 7.48 3.74
CA ASN A 20 1.68 8.70 4.53
C ASN A 20 2.76 8.50 5.62
N ASN A 21 3.86 9.24 5.54
CA ASN A 21 5.04 9.07 6.39
C ASN A 21 4.65 9.11 7.88
N PRO A 22 4.98 8.08 8.69
CA PRO A 22 4.61 8.06 10.10
C PRO A 22 5.50 8.90 11.01
N GLU A 23 6.78 9.09 10.68
CA GLU A 23 7.78 9.76 11.53
C GLU A 23 7.50 11.26 11.67
N GLU A 24 7.11 11.90 10.57
CA GLU A 24 6.73 13.32 10.54
C GLU A 24 5.29 13.56 11.04
N ASN A 25 4.54 12.48 11.30
CA ASN A 25 3.18 12.51 11.80
C ASN A 25 3.10 12.02 13.26
N LEU A 26 4.18 12.19 14.04
CA LEU A 26 4.18 11.94 15.47
C LEU A 26 3.90 13.21 16.27
N TYR A 27 3.11 13.12 17.34
CA TYR A 27 2.82 14.22 18.26
C TYR A 27 2.80 13.75 19.71
N MET A 28 2.99 14.67 20.66
CA MET A 28 2.81 14.39 22.08
C MET A 28 1.35 14.62 22.47
N ASP A 29 0.71 13.64 23.10
CA ASP A 29 -0.64 13.82 23.65
C ASP A 29 -0.63 14.64 24.97
N GLU A 30 -1.81 14.94 25.49
CA GLU A 30 -2.00 15.70 26.73
C GLU A 30 -1.34 15.05 27.96
N ARG A 31 -0.98 13.76 27.87
CA ARG A 31 -0.31 12.99 28.92
C ARG A 31 1.21 12.89 28.69
N GLY A 32 1.73 13.58 27.66
CA GLY A 32 3.14 13.54 27.28
C GLY A 32 3.56 12.23 26.60
N GLN A 33 2.61 11.45 26.08
CA GLN A 33 2.90 10.21 25.35
C GLN A 33 3.02 10.50 23.85
N LEU A 34 4.06 9.94 23.22
CA LEU A 34 4.21 9.99 21.77
C LEU A 34 3.10 9.17 21.09
N ARG A 35 2.36 9.81 20.19
CA ARG A 35 1.26 9.25 19.40
C ARG A 35 1.52 9.48 17.92
N ALA A 36 0.98 8.59 17.08
CA ALA A 36 0.89 8.81 15.65
C ALA A 36 -0.42 9.52 15.32
N ALA A 37 -0.36 10.50 14.42
CA ALA A 37 -1.53 11.20 13.92
C ALA A 37 -2.49 10.24 13.21
N PRO A 38 -3.79 10.57 13.16
CA PRO A 38 -4.73 9.84 12.33
C PRO A 38 -4.19 9.72 10.88
N LEU A 39 -4.26 8.52 10.31
CA LEU A 39 -3.74 8.19 8.96
C LEU A 39 -2.20 8.17 8.81
N ALA A 40 -1.43 8.23 9.89
CA ALA A 40 0.00 7.90 9.84
C ALA A 40 0.22 6.45 9.36
N ASP A 41 1.23 6.24 8.51
CA ASP A 41 1.57 4.97 7.83
C ASP A 41 0.45 4.40 6.93
N CYS A 42 -0.58 5.19 6.62
CA CYS A 42 -1.67 4.74 5.75
C CYS A 42 -1.16 4.50 4.32
N VAL A 43 -1.54 3.36 3.72
CA VAL A 43 -1.22 3.04 2.32
C VAL A 43 -2.14 3.82 1.39
N MET A 44 -1.56 4.78 0.67
CA MET A 44 -2.24 5.65 -0.28
C MET A 44 -2.32 5.00 -1.68
N ASP A 45 -1.30 4.26 -2.11
CA ASP A 45 -1.30 3.53 -3.39
C ASP A 45 -0.53 2.21 -3.28
N GLY A 46 -0.83 1.27 -4.16
CA GLY A 46 -0.18 -0.03 -4.23
C GLY A 46 -0.83 -1.11 -3.37
N GLN A 47 -2.05 -0.89 -2.86
CA GLN A 47 -2.77 -1.81 -1.98
C GLN A 47 -2.88 -3.22 -2.60
N GLN A 48 -3.19 -3.32 -3.89
CA GLN A 48 -3.30 -4.62 -4.57
C GLN A 48 -1.96 -5.35 -4.70
N ARG A 49 -0.86 -4.62 -4.83
CA ARG A 49 0.51 -5.17 -4.93
C ARG A 49 1.00 -5.65 -3.57
N LEU A 50 0.78 -4.85 -2.53
CA LEU A 50 1.05 -5.23 -1.14
C LEU A 50 0.20 -6.43 -0.71
N HIS A 51 -1.08 -6.46 -1.06
CA HIS A 51 -1.94 -7.62 -0.81
C HIS A 51 -1.45 -8.87 -1.55
N ALA A 52 -0.98 -8.74 -2.80
CA ALA A 52 -0.39 -9.87 -3.52
C ALA A 52 0.87 -10.40 -2.81
N LEU A 53 1.73 -9.53 -2.28
CA LEU A 53 2.89 -9.93 -1.47
C LEU A 53 2.46 -10.63 -0.19
N GLN A 54 1.45 -10.11 0.51
CA GLN A 54 0.90 -10.74 1.70
C GLN A 54 0.41 -12.16 1.38
N CYS A 55 -0.48 -12.32 0.39
CA CYS A 55 -0.97 -13.63 -0.01
C CYS A 55 0.17 -14.57 -0.43
N TRP A 56 1.21 -14.04 -1.09
CA TRP A 56 2.38 -14.83 -1.45
C TRP A 56 3.13 -15.36 -0.23
N PHE A 57 3.51 -14.48 0.69
CA PHE A 57 4.29 -14.85 1.87
C PHE A 57 3.53 -15.74 2.87
N THR A 58 2.20 -15.65 2.90
CA THR A 58 1.34 -16.47 3.77
C THR A 58 0.77 -17.71 3.08
N ASP A 59 1.34 -18.15 1.96
CA ASP A 59 0.88 -19.31 1.18
C ASP A 59 -0.59 -19.24 0.70
N GLY A 60 -1.17 -18.04 0.64
CA GLY A 60 -2.52 -17.80 0.09
C GLY A 60 -2.57 -17.71 -1.44
N LEU A 61 -1.41 -17.77 -2.11
CA LEU A 61 -1.28 -17.67 -3.56
C LEU A 61 -0.14 -18.58 -4.05
N ALA A 62 -0.44 -19.51 -4.95
CA ALA A 62 0.58 -20.27 -5.68
C ALA A 62 0.97 -19.54 -6.97
N VAL A 63 2.26 -19.50 -7.29
CA VAL A 63 2.78 -18.79 -8.48
C VAL A 63 3.74 -19.69 -9.24
N SER A 64 3.61 -19.72 -10.56
CA SER A 64 4.56 -20.42 -11.43
C SER A 64 5.93 -19.77 -11.32
N CYS A 65 6.88 -20.48 -10.73
CA CYS A 65 8.26 -20.03 -10.61
C CYS A 65 9.06 -20.39 -11.89
N SER A 66 10.38 -20.20 -11.84
CA SER A 66 11.33 -20.45 -12.94
C SER A 66 11.26 -21.86 -13.56
N GLN A 67 10.69 -22.84 -12.85
CA GLN A 67 10.52 -24.23 -13.32
C GLN A 67 9.13 -24.53 -13.89
N GLY A 68 8.28 -23.51 -14.08
CA GLY A 68 6.96 -23.63 -14.71
C GLY A 68 5.86 -24.23 -13.83
N GLN A 69 6.20 -24.87 -12.72
CA GLN A 69 5.23 -25.43 -11.77
C GLN A 69 4.79 -24.37 -10.74
N PRO A 70 3.47 -24.26 -10.45
CA PRO A 70 2.99 -23.42 -9.35
C PRO A 70 3.53 -23.92 -8.01
N ARG A 71 4.11 -23.01 -7.23
CA ARG A 71 4.58 -23.27 -5.87
C ARG A 71 4.07 -22.21 -4.92
N TYR A 72 3.89 -22.58 -3.66
CA TYR A 72 3.70 -21.64 -2.55
C TYR A 72 5.04 -21.16 -2.01
N TRP A 73 5.05 -20.05 -1.27
CA TRP A 73 6.27 -19.49 -0.68
C TRP A 73 7.02 -20.50 0.21
N SER A 74 6.29 -21.25 1.03
CA SER A 74 6.83 -22.31 1.89
C SER A 74 7.55 -23.43 1.12
N GLN A 75 7.25 -23.59 -0.18
CA GLN A 75 7.83 -24.62 -1.05
C GLN A 75 9.06 -24.13 -1.82
N ILE A 76 9.37 -22.83 -1.76
CA ILE A 76 10.52 -22.24 -2.48
C ILE A 76 11.84 -22.56 -1.76
N PRO A 77 12.86 -23.10 -2.47
CA PRO A 77 14.19 -23.32 -1.91
C PRO A 77 14.85 -22.03 -1.40
N ILE A 78 15.70 -22.14 -0.37
CA ILE A 78 16.37 -20.99 0.27
C ILE A 78 17.11 -20.09 -0.74
N LYS A 79 17.78 -20.68 -1.74
CA LYS A 79 18.49 -19.94 -2.80
C LYS A 79 17.54 -19.03 -3.59
N GLU A 80 16.38 -19.54 -3.96
CA GLU A 80 15.37 -18.79 -4.72
C GLU A 80 14.67 -17.75 -3.84
N ARG A 81 14.42 -18.06 -2.56
CA ARG A 81 13.92 -17.06 -1.60
C ARG A 81 14.86 -15.87 -1.46
N ARG A 82 16.17 -16.12 -1.36
CA ARG A 82 17.18 -15.05 -1.29
C ARG A 82 17.14 -14.15 -2.52
N ARG A 83 17.02 -14.75 -3.72
CA ARG A 83 16.85 -13.98 -4.96
C ARG A 83 15.59 -13.11 -4.89
N PHE A 84 14.44 -13.69 -4.55
CA PHE A 84 13.18 -12.95 -4.45
C PHE A 84 13.26 -11.78 -3.45
N LEU A 85 13.85 -12.02 -2.27
CA LEU A 85 14.00 -11.00 -1.22
C LEU A 85 15.03 -9.93 -1.56
N SER A 86 15.89 -10.15 -2.57
CA SER A 86 16.83 -9.13 -3.06
C SER A 86 16.20 -8.15 -4.04
N THR A 87 14.98 -8.42 -4.53
CA THR A 87 14.27 -7.52 -5.43
C THR A 87 13.73 -6.31 -4.65
N VAL A 88 14.03 -5.10 -5.14
CA VAL A 88 13.57 -3.85 -4.52
C VAL A 88 12.16 -3.54 -4.99
N PHE A 89 11.24 -3.35 -4.04
CA PHE A 89 9.93 -2.74 -4.29
C PHE A 89 9.90 -1.36 -3.62
N THR A 90 9.94 -0.31 -4.44
CA THR A 90 10.19 1.06 -3.97
C THR A 90 9.04 1.58 -3.10
N ARG A 91 9.38 2.04 -1.88
CA ARG A 91 8.50 2.83 -1.02
C ARG A 91 8.62 4.30 -1.40
N ALA A 92 7.50 4.92 -1.75
CA ALA A 92 7.36 6.36 -1.87
C ALA A 92 6.57 6.89 -0.66
N GLU A 93 6.79 8.15 -0.33
CA GLU A 93 6.17 8.76 0.84
C GLU A 93 5.62 10.15 0.52
N VAL A 94 4.51 10.47 1.18
CA VAL A 94 3.98 11.83 1.33
C VAL A 94 3.83 12.12 2.81
N CYS A 95 3.79 13.39 3.19
CA CYS A 95 3.56 13.77 4.57
C CYS A 95 2.40 14.76 4.64
N SER A 96 1.29 14.35 5.26
CA SER A 96 0.20 15.24 5.59
C SER A 96 -0.63 14.74 6.76
N ASN A 97 -1.10 15.68 7.58
CA ASN A 97 -2.12 15.47 8.60
C ASN A 97 -3.51 15.93 8.14
N ASP A 98 -3.62 16.52 6.94
CA ASP A 98 -4.89 16.92 6.35
C ASP A 98 -5.45 15.78 5.50
N GLU A 99 -6.51 15.14 5.99
CA GLU A 99 -7.22 14.08 5.28
C GLU A 99 -7.67 14.50 3.88
N ARG A 100 -8.02 15.78 3.67
CA ARG A 100 -8.43 16.27 2.36
C ARG A 100 -7.28 16.21 1.37
N GLN A 101 -6.10 16.69 1.77
CA GLN A 101 -4.88 16.62 0.98
C GLN A 101 -4.50 15.17 0.69
N LEU A 102 -4.62 14.27 1.68
CA LEU A 102 -4.35 12.85 1.49
C LEU A 102 -5.30 12.21 0.47
N ARG A 103 -6.59 12.56 0.48
CA ARG A 103 -7.55 12.08 -0.53
C ARG A 103 -7.25 12.63 -1.93
N GLU A 104 -6.84 13.88 -2.04
CA GLU A 104 -6.42 14.44 -3.34
C GLU A 104 -5.19 13.70 -3.89
N ILE A 105 -4.21 13.39 -3.03
CA ILE A 105 -3.03 12.60 -3.40
C ILE A 105 -3.43 11.18 -3.82
N TYR A 106 -4.33 10.54 -3.05
CA TYR A 106 -4.89 9.23 -3.40
C TYR A 106 -5.54 9.27 -4.78
N ASP A 107 -6.45 10.23 -4.99
CA ASP A 107 -7.15 10.40 -6.26
C ASP A 107 -6.15 10.60 -7.40
N LEU A 108 -5.19 11.53 -7.28
CA LEU A 108 -4.17 11.78 -8.30
C LEU A 108 -3.39 10.51 -8.68
N ARG A 109 -3.13 9.63 -7.71
CA ARG A 109 -2.36 8.41 -7.95
C ARG A 109 -3.20 7.27 -8.51
N ALA A 110 -4.43 7.11 -8.04
CA ALA A 110 -5.37 6.12 -8.54
C ALA A 110 -5.87 6.45 -9.96
N PHE A 111 -5.90 7.74 -10.32
CA PHE A 111 -6.71 8.24 -11.43
C PHE A 111 -6.00 9.16 -12.43
N GLY A 112 -4.69 9.42 -12.26
CA GLY A 112 -3.93 10.46 -12.96
C GLY A 112 -3.88 10.47 -14.49
N GLY A 113 -4.63 9.60 -15.19
CA GLY A 113 -4.73 9.56 -16.65
C GLY A 113 -6.14 9.56 -17.24
N VAL A 114 -7.21 9.67 -16.44
CA VAL A 114 -8.61 9.57 -16.93
C VAL A 114 -9.47 10.68 -16.30
N PRO A 115 -10.41 11.33 -17.04
CA PRO A 115 -11.37 12.26 -16.45
C PRO A 115 -12.46 11.51 -15.66
N HIS A 116 -12.77 11.93 -14.43
CA HIS A 116 -13.67 11.19 -13.53
C HIS A 116 -14.90 11.97 -13.05
N ARG A 117 -15.94 11.21 -12.69
CA ARG A 117 -17.18 11.69 -12.06
C ARG A 117 -17.04 11.70 -10.53
N GLU A 118 -17.76 12.57 -9.84
CA GLU A 118 -17.62 12.78 -8.38
C GLU A 118 -17.82 11.52 -7.51
N HIS A 119 -18.55 10.52 -7.98
CA HIS A 119 -18.81 9.29 -7.22
C HIS A 119 -17.66 8.27 -7.27
N GLU A 120 -16.67 8.46 -8.17
CA GLU A 120 -15.51 7.58 -8.31
C GLU A 120 -14.34 8.03 -7.42
N ARG A 121 -14.46 9.21 -6.81
CA ARG A 121 -13.48 9.81 -5.90
C ARG A 121 -13.62 9.29 -4.48
N ALA A 122 -12.56 9.38 -3.70
CA ALA A 122 -12.60 9.04 -2.27
C ALA A 122 -13.62 9.92 -1.50
N GLN A 123 -14.78 9.35 -1.13
CA GLN A 123 -15.84 10.06 -0.42
C GLN A 123 -15.63 10.06 1.10
N SER A 124 -16.03 11.15 1.77
CA SER A 124 -16.05 11.21 3.24
C SER A 124 -17.16 10.34 3.81
N HIS A 125 -16.85 9.15 4.32
CA HIS A 125 -17.84 8.34 5.04
C HIS A 125 -17.62 8.27 6.56
N PHE A 126 -16.59 8.92 7.11
CA PHE A 126 -16.16 8.71 8.50
C PHE A 126 -16.22 9.92 9.45
N LEU A 127 -16.95 10.99 9.12
CA LEU A 127 -17.25 12.02 10.13
C LEU A 127 -18.75 12.06 10.43
N PRO A 128 -19.18 11.81 11.68
CA PRO A 128 -20.55 12.11 12.07
C PRO A 128 -20.81 13.60 11.82
N LYS A 129 -21.95 13.90 11.19
CA LYS A 129 -22.37 15.29 10.92
C LYS A 129 -22.23 16.11 12.22
N PRO A 130 -21.66 17.32 12.18
CA PRO A 130 -21.71 18.20 13.33
C PRO A 130 -23.18 18.43 13.68
N ARG A 131 -23.54 18.15 14.94
CA ARG A 131 -24.86 18.49 15.46
C ARG A 131 -25.00 20.00 15.34
N SER A 132 -25.88 20.46 14.45
CA SER A 132 -26.39 21.82 14.44
C SER A 132 -27.00 22.08 15.82
N GLY A 133 -26.34 22.92 16.61
CA GLY A 133 -26.89 23.44 17.86
C GLY A 133 -28.08 24.37 17.59
N PRO A 134 -28.97 24.53 18.57
CA PRO A 134 -30.11 25.46 18.50
C PRO A 134 -29.68 26.92 18.42
#